data_AF-A0A4Q5SFH2-F1
#
_entry.id   AF-A0A4Q5SFH2-F1
#
_cell.length_a   1.000
_cell.length_b   1.000
_cell.length_c   1.000
_cell.angle_alpha   90.00
_cell.angle_beta   90.00
_cell.angle_gamma   90.00
#
_symmetry.space_group_name_H-M   'P 1'
#
loop_
_entity.id
_entity.type
_entity.pdbx_description
1 polymer ?
#
loop_
_entity_poly.entity_id
_entity_poly.type
_entity_poly.pdbx_seq_one_letter_code
_entity_poly.pdbx_strand_id
1 'polypeptide(L)'
;GWYRPFFYGGWGWGGGWGGYPVREQFREGTVIIDLIDRKTGKMVWRGYGVGEVRNPQKAINDLPKVVTGIIEKLELTPQTKS
;
A
#
# COMPACT_ATOMS: atom_id res chain seq x y z
N GLY A 1 12.27 -66.68 -10.99
CA GLY A 1 11.87 -67.00 -9.60
C GLY A 1 11.31 -65.76 -8.95
N TRP A 2 10.19 -65.94 -8.23
CA TRP A 2 9.72 -65.23 -7.01
C TRP A 2 9.48 -63.71 -7.09
N TYR A 3 8.22 -63.26 -7.14
CA TYR A 3 7.30 -62.89 -6.03
C TYR A 3 7.52 -61.47 -5.44
N ARG A 4 6.64 -60.52 -5.86
CA ARG A 4 5.76 -59.56 -5.11
C ARG A 4 6.22 -59.04 -3.70
N PRO A 5 5.52 -58.04 -3.09
CA PRO A 5 5.13 -56.67 -3.45
C PRO A 5 5.33 -55.66 -2.26
N PHE A 6 4.96 -54.39 -2.44
CA PHE A 6 4.74 -53.28 -1.46
C PHE A 6 5.19 -53.39 0.02
N PHE A 7 6.05 -52.47 0.49
CA PHE A 7 6.04 -51.89 1.86
C PHE A 7 6.64 -50.47 1.78
N TYR A 8 5.84 -49.40 1.85
CA TYR A 8 5.53 -48.61 3.06
C TYR A 8 6.74 -48.19 3.90
N GLY A 9 7.05 -46.89 3.85
CA GLY A 9 7.44 -46.11 5.02
C GLY A 9 8.91 -46.12 5.44
N GLY A 10 9.59 -45.00 5.17
CA GLY A 10 10.49 -44.41 6.17
C GLY A 10 11.95 -44.22 5.77
N TRP A 11 12.33 -42.93 5.76
CA TRP A 11 13.64 -42.38 6.10
C TRP A 11 14.78 -42.40 5.05
N GLY A 12 15.03 -41.21 4.48
CA GLY A 12 16.24 -40.96 3.68
C GLY A 12 16.31 -39.59 2.97
N TRP A 13 16.34 -38.49 3.75
CA TRP A 13 16.97 -37.19 3.46
C TRP A 13 16.77 -36.48 2.10
N GLY A 14 15.96 -35.41 2.11
CA GLY A 14 15.91 -34.40 1.03
C GLY A 14 14.61 -33.59 1.06
N GLY A 15 14.34 -32.93 2.18
CA GLY A 15 13.02 -32.36 2.48
C GLY A 15 12.72 -31.05 1.75
N GLY A 16 11.51 -30.97 1.17
CA GLY A 16 10.83 -29.75 0.72
C GLY A 16 11.63 -28.97 -0.32
N TRP A 17 11.10 -28.07 -1.12
CA TRP A 17 10.12 -27.06 -0.81
C TRP A 17 9.57 -26.62 -2.15
N GLY A 18 8.40 -27.14 -2.50
CA GLY A 18 7.54 -26.49 -3.50
C GLY A 18 7.02 -25.18 -2.91
N GLY A 19 7.86 -24.16 -2.88
CA GLY A 19 7.48 -22.81 -2.51
C GLY A 19 6.76 -22.15 -3.68
N TYR A 20 5.44 -22.22 -3.71
CA TYR A 20 4.64 -21.39 -4.60
C TYR A 20 5.01 -19.91 -4.38
N PRO A 21 5.24 -19.10 -5.42
CA PRO A 21 5.44 -17.67 -5.23
C PRO A 21 4.16 -17.06 -4.65
N VAL A 22 4.21 -16.62 -3.40
CA VAL A 22 3.14 -15.87 -2.76
C VAL A 22 3.06 -14.52 -3.49
N ARG A 23 2.05 -14.36 -4.35
CA ARG A 23 1.71 -13.05 -4.91
C ARG A 23 1.01 -12.23 -3.82
N GLU A 24 1.76 -11.38 -3.12
CA GLU A 24 1.15 -10.42 -2.21
C GLU A 24 0.33 -9.42 -3.03
N GLN A 25 -0.99 -9.36 -2.79
CA GLN A 25 -1.84 -8.34 -3.39
C GLN A 25 -1.63 -7.03 -2.64
N PHE A 26 -0.92 -6.09 -3.25
CA PHE A 26 -0.79 -4.73 -2.74
C PHE A 26 -2.06 -3.95 -3.05
N ARG A 27 -2.78 -3.52 -2.02
CA ARG A 27 -3.86 -2.56 -2.16
C ARG A 27 -3.32 -1.18 -1.82
N GLU A 28 -3.16 -0.34 -2.82
CA GLU A 28 -2.75 1.05 -2.65
C GLU A 28 -3.99 1.94 -2.55
N GLY A 29 -3.94 2.94 -1.67
CA GLY A 29 -4.94 3.98 -1.52
C GLY A 29 -4.33 5.35 -1.77
N THR A 30 -5.12 6.26 -2.35
CA THR A 30 -4.71 7.64 -2.60
C THR A 30 -5.62 8.60 -1.86
N VAL A 31 -5.03 9.58 -1.18
CA VAL A 31 -5.73 10.72 -0.59
C VAL A 31 -5.43 11.95 -1.44
N ILE A 32 -6.48 12.66 -1.86
CA ILE A 32 -6.38 13.90 -2.64
C ILE A 32 -7.05 15.02 -1.84
N ILE A 33 -6.40 16.17 -1.75
CA ILE A 33 -6.92 17.38 -1.11
C ILE A 33 -6.94 18.51 -2.14
N ASP A 34 -8.13 19.04 -2.41
CA ASP A 34 -8.35 20.16 -3.32
C ASP A 34 -8.71 21.42 -2.55
N LEU A 35 -7.99 22.52 -2.82
CA LEU A 35 -8.35 23.84 -2.33
C LEU A 35 -9.07 24.60 -3.44
N ILE A 36 -10.31 24.98 -3.17
CA ILE A 36 -11.17 25.72 -4.10
C ILE A 36 -11.38 27.14 -3.57
N ASP A 37 -11.15 28.14 -4.43
CA ASP A 37 -11.54 29.52 -4.14
C ASP A 37 -13.06 29.65 -4.19
N ARG A 38 -13.67 29.98 -3.05
CA ARG A 38 -15.13 30.12 -2.89
C ARG A 38 -15.74 31.22 -3.76
N LYS A 39 -14.99 32.26 -4.14
CA LYS A 39 -15.51 33.38 -4.95
C LYS A 39 -15.57 33.02 -6.42
N THR A 40 -14.54 32.35 -6.92
CA THR A 40 -14.38 32.05 -8.36
C THR A 40 -14.77 30.62 -8.72
N GLY A 41 -14.90 29.73 -7.74
CA GLY A 41 -15.09 28.29 -7.93
C GLY A 41 -13.88 27.57 -8.52
N LYS A 42 -12.73 28.25 -8.64
CA LYS A 42 -11.53 27.70 -9.27
C LYS A 42 -10.69 26.93 -8.26
N MET A 43 -10.11 25.81 -8.70
CA MET A 43 -9.08 25.11 -7.95
C MET A 43 -7.82 25.96 -7.92
N VAL A 44 -7.35 26.27 -6.71
CA VAL A 44 -6.13 27.06 -6.49
C VAL A 44 -4.94 26.20 -6.11
N TRP A 45 -5.19 24.98 -5.65
CA TRP A 45 -4.15 24.02 -5.30
C TRP A 45 -4.71 22.60 -5.18
N ARG A 46 -3.87 21.61 -5.46
CA ARG A 46 -4.13 20.18 -5.26
C ARG A 46 -2.89 19.51 -4.70
N GLY A 47 -3.07 18.75 -3.61
CA GLY A 47 -2.06 17.85 -3.07
C GLY A 47 -2.56 16.41 -3.05
N TYR A 48 -1.65 15.45 -3.15
CA TYR A 48 -1.98 14.04 -3.03
C TYR A 48 -0.90 13.26 -2.28
N GLY A 49 -1.33 12.16 -1.66
CA GLY A 49 -0.48 11.20 -0.97
C GLY A 49 -0.97 9.77 -1.25
N VAL A 50 -0.03 8.86 -1.40
CA VAL A 50 -0.29 7.44 -1.64
C VAL A 50 0.15 6.66 -0.40
N GLY A 51 -0.64 5.67 0.00
CA GLY A 51 -0.35 4.81 1.14
C GLY A 51 -0.83 3.38 0.92
N GLU A 52 -0.20 2.44 1.60
CA GLU A 52 -0.57 1.03 1.56
C GLU A 52 -1.78 0.75 2.48
N VAL A 53 -2.76 -0.01 1.97
CA VAL A 53 -4.02 -0.34 2.65
C VAL A 53 -4.11 -1.85 2.86
N ARG A 54 -3.03 -2.49 3.32
CA ARG A 54 -3.04 -3.92 3.71
C ARG A 54 -3.89 -4.18 4.94
N ASN A 55 -3.76 -3.32 5.95
CA ASN A 55 -4.53 -3.38 7.19
C ASN A 55 -5.42 -2.13 7.27
N PRO A 56 -6.76 -2.27 7.12
CA PRO A 56 -7.68 -1.14 7.16
C PRO A 56 -7.57 -0.30 8.42
N GLN A 57 -7.40 -0.93 9.60
CA GLN A 57 -7.29 -0.21 10.86
C GLN A 57 -6.01 0.63 10.91
N LYS A 58 -4.89 0.05 10.45
CA LYS A 58 -3.62 0.79 10.36
C LYS A 58 -3.72 1.94 9.36
N ALA A 59 -4.32 1.71 8.20
CA ALA A 59 -4.53 2.75 7.20
C ALA A 59 -5.35 3.93 7.75
N ILE A 60 -6.42 3.65 8.50
CA ILE A 60 -7.21 4.68 9.20
C ILE A 60 -6.36 5.43 10.22
N ASN A 61 -5.58 4.71 11.03
CA ASN A 61 -4.71 5.33 12.04
C ASN A 61 -3.58 6.19 11.41
N ASP A 62 -3.14 5.84 10.20
CA ASP A 62 -2.11 6.57 9.45
C ASP A 62 -2.67 7.77 8.67
N LEU A 63 -4.00 7.90 8.50
CA LEU A 63 -4.63 9.01 7.78
C LEU A 63 -4.16 10.39 8.24
N PRO A 64 -4.10 10.71 9.55
CA PRO A 64 -3.62 12.02 10.00
C PRO A 64 -2.20 12.31 9.52
N LYS A 65 -1.31 11.31 9.56
CA LYS A 65 0.07 11.45 9.09
C LYS A 65 0.14 11.73 7.59
N VAL A 66 -0.65 11.02 6.79
CA VAL A 66 -0.72 11.23 5.33
C VAL A 66 -1.25 12.63 5.02
N VAL A 67 -2.32 13.05 5.69
CA VAL A 67 -2.90 14.39 5.53
C VAL A 67 -1.89 15.47 5.92
N THR A 68 -1.21 15.34 7.06
CA THR A 68 -0.17 16.29 7.47
C THR A 68 0.92 16.40 6.41
N GLY A 69 1.45 15.29 5.90
CA GLY A 69 2.47 15.32 4.85
C GLY A 69 1.98 15.91 3.51
N ILE A 70 0.69 15.84 3.22
CA ILE A 70 0.10 16.54 2.06
C ILE A 70 0.05 18.05 2.33
N ILE A 71 -0.40 18.47 3.52
CA ILE A 71 -0.55 19.88 3.88
C ILE A 71 0.79 20.58 4.10
N GLU A 72 1.83 19.88 4.56
CA GLU A 72 3.19 20.46 4.65
C GLU A 72 3.74 20.91 3.28
N LYS A 73 3.27 20.30 2.19
CA LYS A 73 3.61 20.71 0.81
C LYS A 73 2.81 21.91 0.33
N LEU A 74 1.81 22.34 1.10
CA LEU A 74 1.10 23.58 0.81
C LEU A 74 2.02 24.75 1.15
N GLU A 75 2.76 25.23 0.15
CA GLU A 75 3.51 26.47 0.27
C GLU A 75 2.51 27.64 0.31
N LEU A 76 2.28 28.19 1.51
CA LEU A 76 1.49 29.41 1.70
C LEU A 76 2.27 30.67 1.29
N THR A 77 3.16 30.59 0.29
CA THR A 77 3.88 31.77 -0.21
C THR A 77 2.84 32.82 -0.60
N PRO A 78 2.75 33.96 0.12
CA PRO A 78 2.03 35.09 -0.42
C PRO A 78 2.75 35.43 -1.71
N GLN A 79 2.04 35.44 -2.82
CA GLN A 79 2.55 36.06 -4.04
C GLN A 79 2.70 37.55 -3.72
N THR A 80 3.86 37.94 -3.18
CA THR A 80 4.22 39.34 -3.00
C THR A 80 4.27 39.92 -4.40
N LYS A 81 3.19 40.60 -4.80
CA LYS A 81 3.19 41.38 -6.03
C LYS A 81 4.31 42.41 -5.89
N SER A 82 5.33 42.31 -6.75
CA SER A 82 6.26 43.41 -7.02
C SER A 82 5.53 44.56 -7.69
#